data_AF-A0AAV2JWI3-F1
#
_entry.id   AF-A0AAV2JWI3-F1
#
_cell.length_a   1.000
_cell.length_b   1.000
_cell.length_c   1.000
_cell.angle_alpha   90.00
_cell.angle_beta   90.00
_cell.angle_gamma   90.00
#
_symmetry.space_group_name_H-M   'P 1'
#
loop_
_entity.id
_entity.type
_entity.pdbx_description
1 polymer ?
#
loop_
_entity_poly.entity_id
_entity_poly.type
_entity_poly.pdbx_seq_one_letter_code
_entity_poly.pdbx_strand_id
1 'polypeptide(L)' 'MAIVHQISYQDSNYRRSIPAEERLSICLRFLATGDSYRTIAGSFRAGISTVSMLIPDVIQRWRHRVQLCLW' A
#
# COMPACT_ATOMS: atom_id res chain seq x y z
N MET A 1 -5.82 8.74 11.60
CA MET A 1 -5.87 9.71 10.48
C MET A 1 -4.50 10.09 9.88
N ALA A 2 -3.36 9.99 10.57
CA ALA A 2 -2.08 10.43 9.99
C ALA A 2 -1.37 9.43 9.05
N ILE A 3 -1.87 8.21 8.82
CA ILE A 3 -1.19 7.22 7.94
C ILE A 3 -1.51 7.52 6.47
N VAL A 4 -2.79 7.86 6.22
CA VAL A 4 -3.33 8.18 4.89
C VAL A 4 -2.53 9.31 4.23
N HIS A 5 -2.09 10.31 5.01
CA HIS A 5 -1.34 11.44 4.48
C HIS A 5 0.09 11.08 4.04
N GLN A 6 0.73 10.06 4.64
CA GLN A 6 2.11 9.66 4.30
C GLN A 6 2.21 8.68 3.12
N ILE A 7 1.10 8.06 2.74
CA ILE A 7 1.04 7.07 1.64
C ILE A 7 0.34 7.68 0.41
N SER A 8 -0.16 8.93 0.51
CA SER A 8 -0.81 9.64 -0.58
C SER A 8 0.25 10.10 -1.59
N TYR A 9 0.14 9.66 -2.84
CA TYR A 9 0.88 10.29 -3.94
C TYR A 9 0.01 11.38 -4.55
N GLN A 10 0.66 12.42 -5.06
CA GLN A 10 0.00 13.45 -5.84
C GLN A 10 -0.60 12.84 -7.12
N ASP A 11 -1.80 13.30 -7.48
CA ASP A 11 -2.40 12.97 -8.76
C ASP A 11 -1.56 13.57 -9.89
N SER A 12 -1.20 12.75 -10.87
CA SER A 12 -0.56 13.26 -12.10
C SER A 12 -1.65 13.56 -13.12
N ASN A 13 -1.41 14.56 -13.98
CA ASN A 13 -2.35 15.03 -15.00
C ASN A 13 -2.86 13.91 -15.94
N TYR A 14 -2.14 12.78 -16.00
CA TYR A 14 -2.48 11.62 -16.84
C TYR A 14 -3.12 10.45 -16.08
N ARG A 15 -3.09 10.41 -14.74
CA ARG A 15 -3.63 9.29 -13.96
C ARG A 15 -3.94 9.70 -12.52
N ARG A 16 -5.15 9.36 -12.04
CA ARG A 16 -5.46 9.41 -10.61
C ARG A 16 -4.55 8.43 -9.87
N SER A 17 -3.85 8.94 -8.87
CA SER A 17 -3.06 8.11 -7.98
C SER A 17 -3.98 7.17 -7.22
N ILE A 18 -3.57 5.91 -7.05
CA ILE A 18 -4.32 4.96 -6.19
C ILE A 18 -4.46 5.62 -4.81
N PRO A 19 -5.67 5.82 -4.27
CA PRO A 19 -5.85 6.49 -2.99
C PRO A 19 -5.10 5.73 -1.89
N ALA A 20 -4.55 6.46 -0.92
CA ALA A 20 -3.74 5.89 0.15
C ALA A 20 -4.45 4.77 0.94
N GLU A 21 -5.77 4.85 1.07
CA GLU A 21 -6.61 3.82 1.69
C GLU A 21 -6.62 2.50 0.90
N GLU A 22 -6.65 2.59 -0.43
CA GLU A 22 -6.61 1.40 -1.30
C GLU A 22 -5.22 0.76 -1.29
N ARG A 23 -4.15 1.55 -1.17
CA ARG A 23 -2.79 1.00 -0.99
C ARG A 23 -2.66 0.25 0.33
N LEU A 24 -3.25 0.82 1.39
CA LEU A 24 -3.27 0.19 2.70
C LEU A 24 -4.10 -1.09 2.68
N SER A 25 -5.26 -1.11 2.00
CA SER A 25 -6.08 -2.32 1.89
C SER A 25 -5.38 -3.43 1.11
N ILE A 26 -4.66 -3.10 0.02
CA ILE A 26 -3.80 -4.04 -0.72
C ILE A 26 -2.75 -4.66 0.22
N CYS A 27 -2.06 -3.84 1.01
CA CYS A 27 -1.02 -4.31 1.92
C CYS A 27 -1.58 -5.13 3.08
N LEU A 28 -2.69 -4.71 3.68
CA LEU A 28 -3.38 -5.47 4.73
C LEU A 28 -3.88 -6.80 4.19
N ARG A 29 -4.41 -6.85 2.96
CA ARG A 29 -4.80 -8.10 2.30
C ARG A 29 -3.61 -9.03 2.13
N PHE A 30 -2.45 -8.51 1.70
CA PHE A 30 -1.21 -9.27 1.61
C PHE A 30 -0.78 -9.83 2.96
N LEU A 31 -0.75 -9.00 4.01
CA LEU A 31 -0.34 -9.40 5.35
C LEU A 31 -1.32 -10.40 5.99
N ALA A 32 -2.62 -10.25 5.77
CA ALA A 32 -3.64 -11.12 6.33
C ALA A 32 -3.74 -12.48 5.62
N THR A 33 -3.48 -12.53 4.31
CA THR A 33 -3.70 -13.73 3.50
C THR A 33 -2.40 -14.46 3.15
N GLY A 34 -1.26 -13.75 3.10
CA GLY A 34 0.02 -14.31 2.66
C GLY A 34 0.10 -14.66 1.17
N ASP A 35 -0.83 -14.14 0.36
CA ASP A 35 -0.94 -14.44 -1.06
C ASP A 35 0.24 -13.89 -1.89
N SER A 36 0.47 -14.50 -3.05
CA SER A 36 1.46 -13.99 -4.01
C SER A 36 1.05 -12.64 -4.62
N TYR A 37 2.03 -11.82 -5.01
CA TYR A 37 1.78 -10.52 -5.66
C TYR A 37 0.90 -10.62 -6.91
N ARG A 38 0.95 -11.74 -7.65
CA ARG A 38 0.07 -12.01 -8.81
C ARG A 38 -1.41 -12.08 -8.42
N THR A 39 -1.74 -12.83 -7.36
CA THR A 39 -3.13 -13.02 -6.90
C THR A 39 -3.72 -11.72 -6.40
N ILE A 40 -2.93 -10.93 -5.68
CA ILE A 40 -3.34 -9.63 -5.16
C ILE A 40 -3.48 -8.61 -6.30
N ALA A 41 -2.53 -8.56 -7.22
CA ALA A 41 -2.61 -7.71 -8.41
C ALA A 41 -3.88 -8.01 -9.24
N GLY A 42 -4.23 -9.29 -9.41
CA GLY A 42 -5.49 -9.70 -10.05
C GLY A 42 -6.73 -9.22 -9.29
N SER A 43 -6.72 -9.34 -7.96
CA SER A 43 -7.84 -8.98 -7.09
C SER A 43 -8.13 -7.46 -7.08
N PHE A 44 -7.08 -6.64 -7.08
CA PHE A 44 -7.18 -5.17 -7.06
C PHE A 44 -7.06 -4.52 -8.44
N ARG A 45 -7.04 -5.33 -9.51
CA ARG A 45 -6.86 -4.87 -10.91
C ARG A 45 -5.65 -3.93 -11.07
N ALA A 46 -4.60 -4.20 -10.30
CA ALA A 46 -3.36 -3.44 -10.28
C ALA A 46 -2.27 -4.16 -11.05
N GLY A 47 -1.26 -3.44 -11.53
CA GLY A 47 -0.09 -4.06 -12.14
C GLY A 47 0.75 -4.79 -11.08
N ILE A 48 1.27 -5.98 -11.43
CA ILE A 48 2.15 -6.75 -10.52
C ILE A 48 3.38 -5.92 -10.13
N SER A 49 3.95 -5.16 -11.07
CA SER A 49 5.04 -4.22 -10.82
C SER A 49 4.65 -3.13 -9.81
N THR A 50 3.44 -2.59 -9.93
CA THR A 50 2.90 -1.60 -8.99
C THR A 50 2.76 -2.19 -7.59
N VAL A 51 2.17 -3.38 -7.46
CA VAL A 51 1.98 -4.05 -6.17
C VAL A 51 3.33 -4.42 -5.53
N SER A 52 4.28 -4.91 -6.32
CA SER A 52 5.63 -5.25 -5.88
C SER A 52 6.40 -4.04 -5.32
N MET A 53 6.19 -2.84 -5.89
CA MET A 53 6.82 -1.62 -5.40
C MET A 53 6.08 -1.02 -4.19
N LEU A 54 4.75 -1.16 -4.18
CA LEU A 54 3.85 -0.57 -3.19
C LEU A 54 3.90 -1.28 -1.84
N ILE A 55 3.90 -2.62 -1.81
CA ILE A 55 3.88 -3.40 -0.57
C ILE A 55 5.08 -3.11 0.35
N PRO A 56 6.35 -3.20 -0.11
CA PRO A 56 7.50 -2.94 0.76
C PRO A 56 7.54 -1.49 1.27
N ASP A 57 7.16 -0.53 0.43
CA ASP A 57 7.10 0.89 0.78
C ASP A 57 6.06 1.16 1.90
N VAL A 58 4.86 0.60 1.76
CA VAL A 58 3.82 0.73 2.79
C VAL A 58 4.23 0.03 4.08
N ILE A 59 4.79 -1.18 4.01
CA ILE A 59 5.25 -1.92 5.20
C ILE A 59 6.34 -1.13 5.95
N GLN A 60 7.29 -0.53 5.24
CA GLN A 60 8.35 0.28 5.85
C GLN A 60 7.77 1.50 6.58
N ARG A 61 6.84 2.22 5.93
CA ARG A 61 6.14 3.37 6.55
C ARG A 61 5.31 2.95 7.77
N TRP A 62 4.63 1.81 7.67
CA TRP A 62 3.83 1.25 8.76
C TRP A 62 4.69 0.86 9.95
N ARG A 63 5.82 0.18 9.71
CA ARG A 63 6.78 -0.24 10.75
C ARG A 63 7.31 0.95 11.53
N HIS A 64 7.74 2.01 10.84
CA HIS A 64 8.22 3.23 11.50
C HIS A 64 7.16 3.84 12.44
N ARG A 65 5.90 3.78 12.03
CA ARG A 65 4.78 4.30 12.82
C ARG A 65 4.43 3.41 14.02
N VAL A 66 4.39 2.10 13.84
CA VAL A 66 4.10 1.16 14.94
C VAL A 66 5.18 1.27 16.01
N GLN A 67 6.45 1.47 15.61
CA GLN A 67 7.55 1.65 16.56
C GLN A 67 7.47 2.97 17.34
N LEU A 68 6.94 4.04 16.74
CA LEU A 68 6.66 5.31 17.44
C LEU A 68 5.49 5.23 18.43
N CYS A 69 4.62 4.22 18.36
CA CYS A 69 3.53 4.02 19.31
C CYS A 69 3.89 3.03 20.44
N LEU A 70 5.03 2.34 20.33
CA LEU A 70 5.54 1.38 21.32
C LEU A 70 6.65 1.97 22.20
N TRP A 71 6.87 3.29 22.14
CA TRP A 71 7.77 4.06 23.00
C TRP A 71 7.05 5.32 23.52
#